data_AF-A0A7V4G8N4-F1
#
_entry.id   AF-A0A7V4G8N4-F1
#
_cell.length_a   1.000
_cell.length_b   1.000
_cell.length_c   1.000
_cell.angle_alpha   90.00
_cell.angle_beta   90.00
_cell.angle_gamma   90.00
#
_symmetry.space_group_name_H-M   'P 1'
#
loop_
_entity.id
_entity.type
_entity.pdbx_description
1 polymer ?
#
loop_
_entity_poly.entity_id
_entity_poly.type
_entity_poly.pdbx_seq_one_letter_code
_entity_poly.pdbx_strand_id
1 'polypeptide(L)' 'EEHLVAGGLGSAVSEVLTDCCPVPLKRLGVRDAFGLSGKPDDLLRHFGLTPRHIRAAALEVIQAKRHP' A
#
# COMPACT_ATOMS: atom_id res chain seq x y z
N GLU A 1 4.11 -1.64 -2.78
CA GLU A 1 5.57 -1.70 -2.85
C GLU A 1 6.06 -2.91 -2.07
N GLU A 2 7.06 -3.64 -2.57
CA GLU A 2 7.75 -4.67 -1.78
C GLU A 2 8.84 -4.01 -0.93
N HIS A 3 8.43 -3.03 -0.13
CA HIS A 3 9.28 -2.17 0.68
C HIS A 3 8.51 -1.74 1.93
N LEU A 4 9.20 -1.16 2.92
CA LEU A 4 8.56 -0.50 4.05
C LEU A 4 7.65 0.62 3.54
N VAL A 5 6.42 0.67 4.07
CA VAL A 5 5.46 1.74 3.74
C VAL A 5 5.91 3.11 4.21
N ALA A 6 6.78 3.16 5.23
CA ALA A 6 7.37 4.37 5.75
C ALA A 6 8.61 4.76 4.92
N GLY A 7 8.62 5.98 4.39
CA GLY A 7 9.73 6.51 3.60
C GLY A 7 9.88 5.89 2.20
N GLY A 8 8.97 5.00 1.80
CA GLY A 8 8.95 4.38 0.47
C GLY A 8 8.19 5.20 -0.58
N LEU A 9 7.84 4.54 -1.67
CA LEU A 9 7.05 5.09 -2.77
C LEU A 9 5.73 5.67 -2.27
N GLY A 10 5.04 4.94 -1.38
CA GLY A 10 3.76 5.40 -0.86
C GLY A 10 3.88 6.71 -0.06
N SER A 11 4.98 6.93 0.67
CA SER A 11 5.27 8.19 1.37
C SER A 11 5.50 9.33 0.37
N ALA A 12 6.36 9.12 -0.63
CA ALA A 12 6.64 10.14 -1.65
C ALA A 12 5.38 10.59 -2.41
N VAL A 13 4.49 9.64 -2.76
CA VAL A 13 3.18 9.97 -3.36
C VAL A 13 2.29 10.73 -2.38
N SER A 14 2.26 10.32 -1.11
CA SER A 14 1.46 10.99 -0.07
C SER A 14 1.85 12.45 0.14
N GLU A 15 3.14 12.76 0.08
CA GLU A 15 3.66 14.13 0.18
C GLU A 15 3.10 15.01 -0.94
N VAL A 16 3.26 14.57 -2.20
CA VAL A 16 2.74 15.30 -3.37
C VAL A 16 1.21 15.45 -3.32
N LEU A 17 0.47 14.41 -2.94
CA LEU A 17 -0.99 14.48 -2.84
C LEU A 17 -1.43 15.47 -1.76
N THR A 18 -0.75 15.50 -0.62
CA THR A 18 -1.11 16.40 0.49
C THR A 18 -0.87 17.86 0.12
N ASP A 19 0.20 18.15 -0.63
CA ASP A 19 0.56 19.51 -1.02
C ASP A 19 -0.25 20.02 -2.22
N CYS A 20 -0.58 19.15 -3.18
CA CYS A 20 -1.11 19.59 -4.48
C CYS A 20 -2.57 19.19 -4.74
N CYS A 21 -3.03 18.02 -4.29
CA CYS A 21 -4.37 17.52 -4.61
C CYS A 21 -4.80 16.41 -3.63
N PRO A 22 -5.34 16.77 -2.46
CA PRO A 22 -5.74 15.79 -1.45
C PRO A 22 -6.83 14.86 -1.99
N VAL A 23 -6.50 13.57 -2.09
CA VAL A 23 -7.43 12.51 -2.49
C VAL A 23 -7.17 11.26 -1.66
N PRO A 24 -8.15 10.35 -1.52
CA PRO A 24 -7.95 9.11 -0.78
C PRO A 24 -6.77 8.30 -1.32
N LEU A 25 -5.86 7.92 -0.42
CA LEU A 25 -4.69 7.09 -0.72
C LEU A 25 -4.66 5.88 0.23
N LYS A 26 -4.47 4.68 -0.34
CA LYS A 26 -4.16 3.46 0.43
C LYS A 26 -2.79 2.95 0.02
N ARG A 27 -1.90 2.79 1.00
CA ARG A 27 -0.56 2.24 0.80
C ARG A 27 -0.53 0.76 1.14
N LEU A 28 0.03 -0.04 0.23
CA LEU A 28 0.32 -1.46 0.42
C LEU A 28 1.83 -1.66 0.41
N GLY A 29 2.37 -2.22 1.49
CA GLY A 29 3.79 -2.49 1.69
C GLY A 29 4.02 -3.14 3.04
N VAL A 30 5.29 -3.39 3.37
CA VAL A 30 5.69 -3.98 4.65
C VAL A 30 5.48 -2.94 5.77
N ARG A 31 4.82 -3.34 6.86
CA ARG A 31 4.51 -2.47 8.00
C ARG A 31 5.43 -2.77 9.16
N ASP A 32 6.42 -1.91 9.35
CA ASP A 32 7.34 -1.91 10.49
C ASP A 32 7.73 -3.32 10.97
N ALA A 33 8.22 -4.12 10.03
CA ALA A 33 8.55 -5.51 10.22
C ALA A 33 9.86 -5.83 9.51
N PHE A 34 10.64 -6.72 10.11
CA PHE A 34 11.85 -7.24 9.49
C PHE A 34 11.53 -8.15 8.30
N GLY A 35 12.50 -8.27 7.39
CA GLY A 35 12.45 -9.25 6.31
C GLY A 35 12.38 -10.67 6.86
N LEU A 36 11.64 -11.52 6.17
CA LEU A 36 11.52 -12.94 6.49
C LEU A 36 12.13 -13.77 5.36
N SER A 37 12.76 -14.88 5.72
CA SER A 37 13.19 -15.88 4.74
C SER A 37 12.02 -16.80 4.39
N GLY A 38 11.79 -17.03 3.10
CA GLY A 38 10.70 -17.87 2.65
C GLY A 38 10.59 -17.88 1.13
N LYS A 39 9.62 -18.64 0.62
CA LYS A 39 9.30 -18.59 -0.81
C LYS A 39 8.66 -17.25 -1.14
N PRO A 40 8.97 -16.62 -2.28
CA PRO A 40 8.43 -15.31 -2.65
C PRO A 40 6.91 -15.21 -2.51
N ASP A 41 6.17 -16.22 -2.99
CA ASP A 41 4.71 -16.23 -2.92
C ASP A 41 4.15 -16.26 -1.49
N ASP A 42 4.85 -16.95 -0.57
CA ASP A 42 4.46 -17.00 0.85
C ASP A 42 4.71 -15.65 1.51
N LEU A 43 5.82 -14.98 1.17
CA LEU A 43 6.14 -13.65 1.66
C LEU A 43 5.14 -12.60 1.15
N LEU A 44 4.79 -12.64 -0.14
CA LEU A 44 3.76 -11.74 -0.70
C LEU A 44 2.38 -11.98 -0.09
N ARG A 45 2.03 -13.23 0.23
CA ARG A 45 0.82 -13.54 1.00
C ARG A 45 0.89 -12.96 2.40
N HIS A 46 1.99 -13.21 3.11
CA HIS A 46 2.21 -12.76 4.48
C HIS A 46 2.12 -11.23 4.61
N PHE A 47 2.80 -10.50 3.72
CA PHE A 47 2.81 -9.03 3.74
C PHE A 47 1.59 -8.38 3.08
N GLY A 48 0.62 -9.15 2.60
CA GLY A 48 -0.59 -8.59 2.01
C GLY A 48 -0.36 -7.95 0.63
N LEU A 49 0.59 -8.45 -0.16
CA LEU A 49 1.02 -7.88 -1.45
C LEU A 49 0.60 -8.70 -2.68
N THR A 50 -0.34 -9.64 -2.50
CA THR A 50 -0.90 -10.44 -3.60
C THR A 50 -1.92 -9.66 -4.44
N PRO A 51 -2.25 -10.14 -5.67
CA PRO A 51 -3.31 -9.55 -6.49
C PRO A 51 -4.66 -9.42 -5.79
N ARG A 52 -5.00 -10.35 -4.89
CA ARG A 52 -6.24 -10.30 -4.10
C ARG A 52 -6.27 -9.10 -3.15
N HIS A 53 -5.14 -8.84 -2.47
CA HIS A 53 -5.01 -7.70 -1.56
C HIS A 53 -5.00 -6.37 -2.32
N ILE A 54 -4.31 -6.32 -3.46
CA ILE A 54 -4.31 -5.14 -4.35
C ILE A 54 -5.73 -4.81 -4.82
N ARG A 55 -6.48 -5.82 -5.30
CA ARG A 55 -7.87 -5.64 -5.71
C ARG A 55 -8.74 -5.10 -4.57
N ALA A 56 -8.62 -5.65 -3.36
CA ALA A 56 -9.39 -5.19 -2.21
C ALA A 56 -9.07 -3.73 -1.87
N ALA A 57 -7.79 -3.39 -1.77
CA ALA A 57 -7.34 -2.02 -1.50
C ALA A 57 -7.80 -1.02 -2.57
N ALA A 58 -7.77 -1.39 -3.83
CA ALA A 58 -8.25 -0.54 -4.92
C ALA A 58 -9.75 -0.25 -4.79
N LEU A 59 -10.56 -1.27 -4.49
CA LEU A 59 -12.00 -1.10 -4.27
C LEU A 59 -12.29 -0.23 -3.04
N GLU A 60 -11.55 -0.40 -1.95
CA GLU A 60 -11.65 0.46 -0.76
C GLU A 60 -11.39 1.94 -1.11
N VAL A 61 -10.33 2.24 -1.86
CA VAL A 61 -9.98 3.62 -2.26
C VAL A 61 -11.04 4.22 -3.18
N ILE A 62 -11.56 3.45 -4.14
CA ILE A 62 -12.62 3.91 -5.05
C ILE A 62 -13.88 4.27 -4.25
N GLN A 63 -14.25 3.47 -3.25
CA GLN A 63 -15.40 3.77 -2.41
C GLN A 63 -15.17 4.99 -1.53
N ALA A 64 -13.98 5.15 -0.94
CA ALA A 64 -13.63 6.34 -0.18
C ALA A 64 -13.73 7.62 -1.03
N LYS A 65 -13.33 7.57 -2.31
CA LYS A 65 -13.46 8.71 -3.23
C LYS A 65 -14.91 9.09 -3.55
N ARG A 66 -15.86 8.16 -3.45
CA ARG A 66 -17.30 8.42 -3.68
C ARG A 66 -17.98 9.12 -2.50
N HIS A 67 -17.34 9.14 -1.34
CA HIS A 67 -17.77 9.85 -0.14
C HIS A 67 -16.71 10.91 0.25
N PRO A 68 -16.47 11.92 -0.61
CA PRO A 68 -15.49 12.97 -0.36
C PRO A 68 -15.90 13.92 0.77
#